data_AF-A0A2K6W776-F1
#
_entry.id   AF-A0A2K6W776-F1
#
_cell.length_a   1.000
_cell.length_b   1.000
_cell.length_c   1.000
_cell.angle_alpha   90.00
_cell.angle_beta   90.00
_cell.angle_gamma   90.00
#
_symmetry.space_group_name_H-M   'P 1'
#
loop_
_entity.id
_entity.type
_entity.pdbx_description
1 polymer ?
#
loop_
_entity_poly.entity_id
_entity_poly.type
_entity_poly.pdbx_seq_one_letter_code
_entity_poly.pdbx_strand_id
1 'polypeptide(L)'
;MKLLVIRDESSKILGHRYLNSQISFCLGLLQLTICIWALAQHFFSIFYYNQILFCDFINGTKPVLLVGVDIIIFDIGLFHSLWGIDSCVAQYLDGGYGRCMWCVCHTLAFLVCLPFAFVSRPRPYSLWPLLIQQSAYGVGLLILSLAALPRVLPTFTGDQNSASLFSVSIYATGASLNFFLLYIYWHWFWYVEAMWNSARKVRSNGPNSITNRCSHGTSPTHVNITDSVALQHVHAHARSLQIQHVTSEELPTFNVKKKSNRYDKLTAKHDLCNNGIRRDSQRFLQFHISGGILASASAAR
;
A
#
# COMPACT_ATOMS: atom_id res chain seq x y z
N MET A 1 -11.13 -17.49 11.26
CA MET A 1 -10.29 -17.21 10.06
C MET A 1 -10.28 -15.71 9.82
N LYS A 2 -9.12 -15.07 9.61
CA LYS A 2 -9.08 -13.62 9.30
C LYS A 2 -9.43 -13.43 7.82
N LEU A 3 -10.50 -12.67 7.54
CA LEU A 3 -11.08 -12.49 6.21
C LEU A 3 -10.21 -11.60 5.31
N LEU A 4 -9.52 -10.65 5.92
CA LEU A 4 -8.55 -9.74 5.31
C LEU A 4 -7.32 -9.64 6.22
N VAL A 5 -6.12 -9.90 5.69
CA VAL A 5 -4.84 -9.63 6.38
C VAL A 5 -3.89 -8.95 5.42
N ILE A 6 -3.55 -7.70 5.70
CA ILE A 6 -2.66 -6.90 4.86
C ILE A 6 -1.27 -6.88 5.50
N ARG A 7 -0.25 -7.23 4.73
CA ARG A 7 1.18 -7.09 5.07
C ARG A 7 1.84 -6.31 3.95
N ASP A 8 3.03 -5.75 4.18
CA ASP A 8 3.72 -4.90 3.21
C ASP A 8 3.98 -5.61 1.86
N GLU A 9 4.41 -6.87 1.89
CA GLU A 9 4.68 -7.65 0.67
C GLU A 9 3.41 -8.16 -0.02
N SER A 10 2.43 -8.60 0.76
CA SER A 10 1.31 -9.38 0.26
C SER A 10 0.10 -9.29 1.17
N SER A 11 -1.08 -9.28 0.57
CA SER A 11 -2.35 -9.28 1.28
C SER A 11 -3.06 -10.63 1.11
N LYS A 12 -3.67 -11.11 2.19
CA LYS A 12 -4.50 -12.30 2.21
C LYS A 12 -5.97 -11.87 2.15
N ILE A 13 -6.64 -12.17 1.04
CA ILE A 13 -8.04 -11.84 0.76
C ILE A 13 -8.80 -13.16 0.59
N LEU A 14 -9.84 -13.39 1.39
CA LEU A 14 -10.66 -14.60 1.33
C LEU A 14 -9.84 -15.91 1.39
N GLY A 15 -8.75 -15.90 2.15
CA GLY A 15 -7.88 -17.08 2.28
C GLY A 15 -6.75 -17.18 1.24
N HIS A 16 -6.83 -16.45 0.12
CA HIS A 16 -5.79 -16.44 -0.92
C HIS A 16 -4.77 -15.32 -0.68
N ARG A 17 -3.48 -15.62 -0.89
CA ARG A 17 -2.37 -14.65 -0.75
C ARG A 17 -2.05 -14.06 -2.11
N TYR A 18 -2.19 -12.74 -2.24
CA TYR A 18 -1.85 -11.97 -3.43
C TYR A 18 -0.70 -11.02 -3.12
N LEU A 19 0.20 -10.80 -4.09
CA LEU A 19 1.25 -9.79 -3.94
C LEU A 19 0.62 -8.40 -3.98
N ASN A 20 1.08 -7.48 -3.13
CA ASN A 20 0.53 -6.14 -3.12
C ASN A 20 0.77 -5.40 -4.44
N SER A 21 1.87 -5.70 -5.17
CA SER A 21 2.09 -5.12 -6.51
C SER A 21 1.02 -5.56 -7.52
N GLN A 22 0.54 -6.81 -7.43
CA GLN A 22 -0.49 -7.32 -8.33
C GLN A 22 -1.86 -6.71 -8.02
N ILE A 23 -2.21 -6.61 -6.73
CA ILE A 23 -3.44 -5.93 -6.30
C ILE A 23 -3.39 -4.46 -6.72
N SER A 24 -2.26 -3.78 -6.45
CA SER A 24 -2.00 -2.40 -6.85
C SER A 24 -2.17 -2.20 -8.35
N PHE A 25 -1.64 -3.11 -9.16
CA PHE A 25 -1.77 -3.06 -10.61
C PHE A 25 -3.23 -3.24 -11.07
N CYS A 26 -3.92 -4.26 -10.56
CA CYS A 26 -5.30 -4.56 -10.96
C CYS A 26 -6.28 -3.43 -10.58
N LEU A 27 -6.26 -3.01 -9.32
CA LEU A 27 -7.10 -1.92 -8.85
C LEU A 27 -6.67 -0.56 -9.44
N GLY A 28 -5.38 -0.37 -9.67
CA GLY A 28 -4.87 0.81 -10.35
C GLY A 28 -5.30 0.91 -11.81
N LEU A 29 -5.39 -0.21 -12.53
CA LEU A 29 -5.97 -0.24 -13.89
C LEU A 29 -7.45 0.12 -13.89
N LEU A 30 -8.21 -0.37 -12.91
CA LEU A 30 -9.61 0.00 -12.73
C LEU A 30 -9.73 1.52 -12.51
N GLN A 31 -8.93 2.07 -11.60
CA GLN A 31 -8.92 3.50 -11.30
C GLN A 31 -8.44 4.35 -12.49
N LEU A 32 -7.47 3.87 -13.27
CA LEU A 32 -7.04 4.49 -14.51
C LEU A 32 -8.19 4.55 -15.53
N THR A 33 -8.97 3.47 -15.66
CA THR A 33 -10.13 3.43 -16.56
C THR A 33 -11.18 4.48 -16.17
N ILE A 34 -11.46 4.59 -14.86
CA ILE A 34 -12.36 5.63 -14.33
C ILE A 34 -11.79 7.04 -14.61
N CYS A 35 -10.48 7.23 -14.45
CA CYS A 35 -9.83 8.52 -14.70
C CYS A 35 -9.87 8.91 -16.19
N ILE A 36 -9.63 7.97 -17.10
CA ILE A 36 -9.76 8.18 -18.55
C ILE A 36 -11.22 8.53 -18.90
N TRP A 37 -12.19 7.87 -18.29
CA TRP A 37 -13.61 8.22 -18.49
C TRP A 37 -13.89 9.65 -18.03
N ALA A 38 -13.38 10.05 -16.85
CA ALA A 38 -13.53 11.41 -16.35
C ALA A 38 -12.87 12.45 -17.27
N LEU A 39 -11.70 12.15 -17.84
CA LEU A 39 -11.09 13.00 -18.87
C LEU A 39 -11.99 13.11 -20.11
N ALA A 40 -12.58 12.01 -20.56
CA ALA A 40 -13.52 12.03 -21.68
C ALA A 40 -14.75 12.91 -21.39
N GLN A 41 -15.24 12.94 -20.14
CA GLN A 41 -16.30 13.87 -19.72
C GLN A 41 -15.88 15.33 -19.88
N HIS A 42 -14.67 15.69 -19.46
CA HIS A 42 -14.13 17.05 -19.64
C HIS A 42 -13.97 17.42 -21.11
N PHE A 43 -13.39 16.54 -21.93
CA PHE A 43 -13.25 16.78 -23.36
C PHE A 43 -14.61 16.98 -24.02
N PHE A 44 -15.58 16.09 -23.74
CA PHE A 44 -16.93 16.20 -24.28
C PHE A 44 -17.59 17.52 -23.88
N SER A 45 -17.49 17.90 -22.61
CA SER A 45 -18.02 19.16 -22.10
C SER A 45 -17.43 20.38 -22.83
N ILE A 46 -16.11 20.39 -23.04
CA ILE A 46 -15.42 21.50 -23.71
C ILE A 46 -15.88 21.62 -25.16
N PHE A 47 -15.97 20.50 -25.89
CA PHE A 47 -16.32 20.52 -27.30
C PHE A 47 -17.80 20.86 -27.57
N TYR A 48 -18.73 20.39 -26.73
CA TYR A 48 -20.17 20.53 -27.00
C TYR A 48 -20.82 21.71 -26.25
N TYR A 49 -20.31 22.08 -25.08
CA TYR A 49 -20.94 23.07 -24.21
C TYR A 49 -20.05 24.29 -23.93
N ASN A 50 -18.81 24.33 -24.43
CA ASN A 50 -17.82 25.37 -24.13
C ASN A 50 -17.62 25.59 -22.62
N GLN A 51 -17.79 24.53 -21.82
CA GLN A 51 -17.57 24.51 -20.38
C GLN A 51 -16.59 23.39 -20.05
N ILE A 52 -15.82 23.53 -18.97
CA ILE A 52 -14.86 22.48 -18.58
C ILE A 52 -15.54 21.26 -18.00
N LEU A 53 -16.61 21.47 -17.25
CA LEU A 53 -17.46 20.39 -16.79
C LEU A 53 -18.91 20.86 -16.82
N PHE A 54 -19.65 20.35 -17.80
CA PHE A 54 -21.08 20.49 -17.93
C PHE A 54 -21.72 19.21 -17.40
N CYS A 55 -22.49 19.34 -16.34
CA CYS A 55 -23.29 18.27 -15.78
C CYS A 55 -24.70 18.79 -15.48
N ASP A 56 -25.71 18.02 -15.84
CA ASP A 56 -27.11 18.43 -15.72
C ASP A 56 -27.98 17.23 -15.35
N PHE A 57 -28.62 17.32 -14.19
CA PHE A 57 -29.51 16.29 -13.69
C PHE A 57 -30.98 16.53 -14.07
N ILE A 58 -31.35 17.76 -14.47
CA ILE A 58 -32.75 18.18 -14.64
C ILE A 58 -33.23 17.98 -16.07
N ASN A 59 -32.51 18.50 -17.07
CA ASN A 59 -33.07 18.54 -18.42
C ASN A 59 -32.95 17.21 -19.18
N GLY A 60 -32.42 16.16 -18.53
CA GLY A 60 -32.26 14.84 -19.15
C GLY A 60 -31.35 14.87 -20.38
N THR A 61 -30.33 15.73 -20.36
CA THR A 61 -29.38 15.90 -21.47
C THR A 61 -28.66 14.59 -21.76
N LYS A 62 -28.69 14.19 -23.03
CA LYS A 62 -28.01 12.98 -23.51
C LYS A 62 -26.63 13.34 -24.07
N PRO A 63 -25.61 12.48 -23.88
CA PRO A 63 -25.64 11.17 -23.22
C PRO A 63 -25.45 11.25 -21.68
N VAL A 64 -26.35 10.57 -20.95
CA VAL A 64 -26.41 10.61 -19.47
C VAL A 64 -25.10 10.18 -18.79
N LEU A 65 -24.36 9.23 -19.35
CA LEU A 65 -23.09 8.78 -18.75
C LEU A 65 -21.95 9.80 -18.88
N LEU A 66 -22.06 10.78 -19.78
CA LEU A 66 -21.07 11.85 -19.91
C LEU A 66 -21.53 13.16 -19.26
N VAL A 67 -22.84 13.39 -19.16
CA VAL A 67 -23.41 14.69 -18.75
C VAL A 67 -24.28 14.59 -17.48
N GLY A 68 -24.72 13.40 -17.09
CA GLY A 68 -25.60 13.19 -15.93
C GLY A 68 -24.96 12.43 -14.77
N VAL A 69 -23.63 12.26 -14.78
CA VAL A 69 -22.88 11.55 -13.74
C VAL A 69 -21.48 12.15 -13.60
N ASP A 70 -20.98 12.31 -12.38
CA ASP A 70 -19.56 12.46 -12.09
C ASP A 70 -18.94 11.09 -11.80
N ILE A 71 -18.23 10.50 -12.77
CA ILE A 71 -17.70 9.14 -12.60
C ILE A 71 -16.55 9.08 -11.58
N ILE A 72 -15.78 10.17 -11.40
CA ILE A 72 -14.62 10.16 -10.50
C ILE A 72 -15.04 10.44 -9.07
N ILE A 73 -16.06 11.27 -8.84
CA ILE A 73 -16.58 11.51 -7.50
C ILE A 73 -17.65 10.47 -7.14
N PHE A 74 -18.08 9.65 -8.11
CA PHE A 74 -19.20 8.73 -7.98
C PHE A 74 -20.52 9.47 -7.66
N ASP A 75 -20.69 10.67 -8.23
CA ASP A 75 -21.91 11.47 -8.09
C ASP A 75 -22.91 11.10 -9.19
N ILE A 76 -23.84 10.22 -8.85
CA ILE A 76 -24.98 9.85 -9.71
C ILE A 76 -26.23 10.55 -9.15
N GLY A 77 -26.17 11.88 -9.05
CA GLY A 77 -27.23 12.70 -8.46
C GLY A 77 -27.34 12.60 -6.94
N LEU A 78 -26.30 12.10 -6.26
CA LEU A 78 -26.29 12.04 -4.80
C LEU A 78 -26.34 13.46 -4.23
N PHE A 79 -25.47 14.34 -4.72
CA PHE A 79 -25.39 15.71 -4.22
C PHE A 79 -26.57 16.55 -4.70
N HIS A 80 -27.16 16.23 -5.86
CA HIS A 80 -28.46 16.78 -6.26
C HIS A 80 -29.52 16.52 -5.20
N SER A 81 -29.69 15.26 -4.76
CA SER A 81 -30.68 14.94 -3.73
C SER A 81 -30.36 15.50 -2.34
N LEU A 82 -29.08 15.61 -1.96
CA LEU A 82 -28.68 16.10 -0.64
C LEU A 82 -28.71 17.62 -0.51
N TRP A 83 -28.31 18.33 -1.57
CA TRP A 83 -28.11 19.78 -1.56
C TRP A 83 -29.12 20.56 -2.41
N GLY A 84 -29.91 19.87 -3.24
CA GLY A 84 -30.83 20.52 -4.18
C GLY A 84 -30.09 21.29 -5.27
N ILE A 85 -28.90 20.81 -5.66
CA ILE A 85 -28.09 21.42 -6.73
C ILE A 85 -28.41 20.79 -8.08
N ASP A 86 -28.51 21.58 -9.13
CA ASP A 86 -29.02 21.10 -10.44
C ASP A 86 -27.96 20.39 -11.29
N SER A 87 -26.69 20.49 -10.88
CA SER A 87 -25.53 19.95 -11.56
C SER A 87 -24.60 19.19 -10.59
N CYS A 88 -23.62 18.48 -11.13
CA CYS A 88 -22.61 17.77 -10.34
C CYS A 88 -21.89 18.72 -9.37
N VAL A 89 -21.53 18.25 -8.17
CA VAL A 89 -20.83 19.05 -7.14
C VAL A 89 -19.56 19.72 -7.67
N ALA A 90 -18.81 19.03 -8.54
CA ALA A 90 -17.55 19.55 -9.08
C ALA A 90 -17.75 20.82 -9.92
N GLN A 91 -18.91 20.99 -10.55
CA GLN A 91 -19.22 22.20 -11.30
C GLN A 91 -19.42 23.41 -10.38
N TYR A 92 -19.94 23.20 -9.16
CA TYR A 92 -20.16 24.26 -8.18
C TYR A 92 -18.89 24.71 -7.45
N LEU A 93 -17.94 23.80 -7.18
CA LEU A 93 -16.75 24.11 -6.38
C LEU A 93 -15.80 25.07 -7.10
N ASP A 94 -15.50 24.78 -8.36
CA ASP A 94 -14.51 25.53 -9.14
C ASP A 94 -14.80 25.52 -10.65
N GLY A 95 -16.02 25.20 -11.06
CA GLY A 95 -16.37 25.00 -12.48
C GLY A 95 -15.78 23.73 -13.10
N GLY A 96 -15.17 22.85 -12.29
CA GLY A 96 -14.52 21.62 -12.74
C GLY A 96 -13.06 21.79 -13.16
N TYR A 97 -12.45 22.96 -12.99
CA TYR A 97 -11.06 23.23 -13.40
C TYR A 97 -10.04 22.39 -12.63
N GLY A 98 -10.12 22.36 -11.30
CA GLY A 98 -9.25 21.60 -10.42
C GLY A 98 -9.44 20.10 -10.63
N ARG A 99 -10.67 19.65 -10.87
CA ARG A 99 -10.96 18.26 -11.26
C ARG A 99 -10.29 17.91 -12.59
N CYS A 100 -10.41 18.75 -13.60
CA CYS A 100 -9.78 18.53 -14.92
C CYS A 100 -8.26 18.43 -14.78
N MET A 101 -7.63 19.38 -14.08
CA MET A 101 -6.19 19.39 -13.83
C MET A 101 -5.74 18.14 -13.06
N TRP A 102 -6.50 17.75 -12.04
CA TRP A 102 -6.23 16.54 -11.27
C TRP A 102 -6.33 15.28 -12.15
N CYS A 103 -7.38 15.14 -12.97
CA CYS A 103 -7.57 14.00 -13.86
C CYS A 103 -6.40 13.86 -14.86
N VAL A 104 -5.91 14.98 -15.42
CA VAL A 104 -4.73 14.97 -16.31
C VAL A 104 -3.50 14.50 -15.55
N CYS A 105 -3.18 15.13 -14.41
CA CYS A 105 -2.01 14.78 -13.60
C CYS A 105 -2.06 13.32 -13.10
N HIS A 106 -3.23 12.87 -12.68
CA HIS A 106 -3.44 11.54 -12.12
C HIS A 106 -3.38 10.45 -13.19
N THR A 107 -3.91 10.72 -14.39
CA THR A 107 -3.76 9.82 -15.55
C THR A 107 -2.29 9.66 -15.92
N LEU A 108 -1.53 10.77 -15.99
CA LEU A 108 -0.09 10.71 -16.25
C LEU A 108 0.66 9.94 -15.15
N ALA A 109 0.31 10.17 -13.88
CA ALA A 109 0.89 9.43 -12.77
C ALA A 109 0.65 7.92 -12.90
N PHE A 110 -0.56 7.49 -13.29
CA PHE A 110 -0.84 6.08 -13.55
C PHE A 110 -0.02 5.52 -14.71
N LEU A 111 0.02 6.21 -15.85
CA LEU A 111 0.75 5.76 -17.03
C LEU A 111 2.25 5.59 -16.76
N VAL A 112 2.83 6.47 -15.95
CA VAL A 112 4.24 6.39 -15.57
C VAL A 112 4.48 5.36 -14.46
N CYS A 113 3.63 5.31 -13.43
CA CYS A 113 3.89 4.53 -12.22
C CYS A 113 3.40 3.07 -12.28
N LEU A 114 2.30 2.75 -12.97
CA LEU A 114 1.75 1.39 -13.02
C LEU A 114 2.70 0.34 -13.60
N PRO A 115 3.47 0.62 -14.68
CA PRO A 115 4.41 -0.36 -15.23
C PRO A 115 5.46 -0.84 -14.20
N PHE A 116 5.76 -0.04 -13.17
CA PHE A 116 6.69 -0.44 -12.10
C PHE A 116 6.17 -1.59 -11.22
N ALA A 117 4.88 -1.96 -11.33
CA ALA A 117 4.36 -3.16 -10.68
C ALA A 117 5.04 -4.46 -11.14
N PHE A 118 5.59 -4.47 -12.37
CA PHE A 118 6.31 -5.61 -12.94
C PHE A 118 7.82 -5.55 -12.73
N VAL A 119 8.35 -4.42 -12.26
CA VAL A 119 9.77 -4.26 -12.00
C VAL A 119 10.10 -4.90 -10.66
N SER A 120 11.05 -5.84 -10.63
CA SER A 120 11.36 -6.59 -9.39
C SER A 120 11.95 -5.73 -8.27
N ARG A 121 12.57 -4.58 -8.61
CA ARG A 121 13.16 -3.63 -7.66
C ARG A 121 12.98 -2.18 -8.12
N PRO A 122 11.75 -1.63 -8.06
CA PRO A 122 11.53 -0.24 -8.40
C PRO A 122 12.23 0.65 -7.38
N ARG A 123 12.64 1.84 -7.79
CA ARG A 123 13.19 2.82 -6.86
C ARG A 123 12.02 3.41 -6.08
N PRO A 124 12.08 3.57 -4.74
CA PRO A 124 10.94 4.03 -3.96
C PRO A 124 10.33 5.35 -4.47
N TYR A 125 11.18 6.28 -4.91
CA TYR A 125 10.75 7.58 -5.42
C TYR A 125 9.95 7.50 -6.74
N SER A 126 10.03 6.41 -7.50
CA SER A 126 9.24 6.27 -8.74
C SER A 126 7.75 6.04 -8.48
N LEU A 127 7.38 5.66 -7.25
CA LEU A 127 5.98 5.47 -6.82
C LEU A 127 5.37 6.75 -6.22
N TRP A 128 6.18 7.78 -5.94
CA TRP A 128 5.73 9.00 -5.27
C TRP A 128 4.61 9.74 -6.00
N PRO A 129 4.68 9.96 -7.33
CA PRO A 129 3.61 10.67 -8.03
C PRO A 129 2.25 9.99 -7.83
N LEU A 130 2.23 8.65 -7.92
CA LEU A 130 1.02 7.86 -7.70
C LEU A 130 0.52 7.95 -6.26
N LEU A 131 1.40 7.84 -5.27
CA LEU A 131 1.01 7.94 -3.85
C LEU A 131 0.47 9.33 -3.50
N ILE A 132 1.12 10.40 -3.96
CA ILE A 132 0.69 11.78 -3.70
C ILE A 132 -0.69 12.01 -4.30
N GLN A 133 -0.86 11.65 -5.57
CA GLN A 133 -2.10 11.89 -6.30
C GLN A 133 -3.26 11.04 -5.76
N GLN A 134 -3.03 9.78 -5.37
CA GLN A 134 -4.04 8.94 -4.74
C GLN A 134 -4.37 9.42 -3.32
N SER A 135 -3.37 9.90 -2.56
CA SER A 135 -3.61 10.43 -1.20
C SER A 135 -4.45 11.71 -1.26
N ALA A 136 -4.12 12.63 -2.17
CA ALA A 136 -4.89 13.87 -2.36
C ALA A 136 -6.36 13.57 -2.71
N TYR A 137 -6.58 12.58 -3.56
CA TYR A 137 -7.93 12.15 -3.94
C TYR A 137 -8.69 11.48 -2.80
N GLY A 138 -8.04 10.60 -2.03
CA GLY A 138 -8.62 10.03 -0.82
C GLY A 138 -9.02 11.10 0.20
N VAL A 139 -8.18 12.13 0.39
CA VAL A 139 -8.51 13.28 1.25
C VAL A 139 -9.68 14.09 0.69
N GLY A 140 -9.72 14.34 -0.63
CA GLY A 140 -10.86 15.02 -1.27
C GLY A 140 -12.18 14.29 -1.06
N LEU A 141 -12.20 12.97 -1.28
CA LEU A 141 -13.38 12.13 -1.02
C LEU A 141 -13.73 12.07 0.47
N LEU A 142 -12.74 12.10 1.37
CA LEU A 142 -12.99 12.17 2.81
C LEU A 142 -13.72 13.46 3.17
N ILE A 143 -13.25 14.61 2.68
CA ILE A 143 -13.84 15.92 2.95
C ILE A 143 -15.27 15.96 2.42
N LEU A 144 -15.51 15.50 1.18
CA LEU A 144 -16.85 15.41 0.61
C LEU A 144 -17.76 14.51 1.44
N SER A 145 -17.25 13.36 1.89
CA SER A 145 -18.01 12.44 2.74
C SER A 145 -18.39 13.06 4.08
N LEU A 146 -17.46 13.79 4.72
CA LEU A 146 -17.71 14.51 5.97
C LEU A 146 -18.71 15.66 5.78
N ALA A 147 -18.66 16.37 4.66
CA ALA A 147 -19.62 17.42 4.33
C ALA A 147 -21.02 16.85 4.03
N ALA A 148 -21.10 15.67 3.42
CA ALA A 148 -22.35 14.98 3.12
C ALA A 148 -22.97 14.30 4.35
N LEU A 149 -22.14 13.85 5.30
CA LEU A 149 -22.56 13.01 6.44
C LEU A 149 -23.78 13.55 7.20
N PRO A 150 -23.86 14.86 7.55
CA PRO A 150 -25.02 15.38 8.29
C PRO A 150 -26.34 15.27 7.52
N ARG A 151 -26.30 15.32 6.18
CA ARG A 151 -27.49 15.25 5.32
C ARG A 151 -27.83 13.82 4.89
N VAL A 152 -26.86 12.91 4.90
CA VAL A 152 -27.10 11.50 4.62
C VAL A 152 -27.73 10.80 5.83
N LEU A 153 -27.43 11.21 7.06
CA LEU A 153 -27.96 10.58 8.28
C LEU A 153 -29.51 10.50 8.33
N PRO A 154 -30.27 11.56 8.00
CA PRO A 154 -31.73 11.50 7.91
C PRO A 154 -32.28 10.45 6.94
N THR A 155 -31.50 10.11 5.90
CA THR A 155 -31.86 9.08 4.92
C THR A 155 -32.00 7.71 5.55
N PHE A 156 -31.19 7.41 6.56
CA PHE A 156 -31.25 6.14 7.28
C PHE A 156 -32.29 6.12 8.40
N THR A 157 -32.78 7.28 8.84
CA THR A 157 -33.82 7.38 9.89
C THR A 157 -35.25 7.30 9.34
N GLY A 158 -35.43 7.05 8.04
CA GLY A 158 -36.73 6.75 7.45
C GLY A 158 -37.50 7.94 6.89
N ASP A 159 -36.86 9.10 6.68
CA ASP A 159 -37.50 10.21 5.99
C ASP A 159 -37.58 9.88 4.48
N GLN A 160 -38.76 9.62 3.93
CA GLN A 160 -38.93 9.14 2.55
C GLN A 160 -38.55 10.18 1.46
N ASN A 161 -38.37 11.45 1.82
CA ASN A 161 -37.94 12.50 0.89
C ASN A 161 -36.40 12.58 0.72
N SER A 162 -35.67 11.61 1.27
CA SER A 162 -34.23 11.64 1.36
C SER A 162 -33.52 11.01 0.16
N ALA A 163 -32.20 11.23 0.07
CA ALA A 163 -31.38 10.84 -1.07
C ALA A 163 -31.52 9.34 -1.41
N SER A 164 -31.47 9.01 -2.70
CA SER A 164 -31.57 7.62 -3.15
C SER A 164 -30.49 6.74 -2.48
N LEU A 165 -30.92 5.71 -1.74
CA LEU A 165 -30.02 4.72 -1.13
C LEU A 165 -29.07 4.09 -2.16
N PHE A 166 -29.51 3.99 -3.42
CA PHE A 166 -28.67 3.53 -4.51
C PHE A 166 -27.48 4.46 -4.75
N SER A 167 -27.72 5.78 -4.88
CA SER A 167 -26.64 6.76 -5.07
C SER A 167 -25.72 6.83 -3.86
N VAL A 168 -26.25 6.73 -2.64
CA VAL A 168 -25.44 6.65 -1.41
C VAL A 168 -24.55 5.40 -1.43
N SER A 169 -25.09 4.23 -1.81
CA SER A 169 -24.34 2.98 -1.83
C SER A 169 -23.22 2.98 -2.89
N ILE A 170 -23.45 3.57 -4.06
CA ILE A 170 -22.42 3.70 -5.10
C ILE A 170 -21.30 4.61 -4.62
N TYR A 171 -21.64 5.78 -4.08
CA TYR A 171 -20.67 6.70 -3.53
C TYR A 171 -19.84 6.05 -2.42
N ALA A 172 -20.50 5.38 -1.46
CA ALA A 172 -19.82 4.69 -0.37
C ALA A 172 -18.90 3.55 -0.86
N THR A 173 -19.34 2.79 -1.87
CA THR A 173 -18.53 1.72 -2.47
C THR A 173 -17.31 2.28 -3.19
N GLY A 174 -17.49 3.32 -4.01
CA GLY A 174 -16.41 3.99 -4.71
C GLY A 174 -15.38 4.59 -3.76
N ALA A 175 -15.83 5.32 -2.74
CA ALA A 175 -14.97 5.87 -1.70
C ALA A 175 -14.21 4.76 -0.95
N SER A 176 -14.90 3.68 -0.57
CA SER A 176 -14.27 2.54 0.13
C SER A 176 -13.20 1.85 -0.71
N LEU A 177 -13.47 1.61 -2.00
CA LEU A 177 -12.49 1.06 -2.94
C LEU A 177 -11.27 1.98 -3.09
N ASN A 178 -11.49 3.29 -3.10
CA ASN A 178 -10.42 4.27 -3.17
C ASN A 178 -9.50 4.22 -1.95
N PHE A 179 -10.07 4.22 -0.75
CA PHE A 179 -9.31 4.10 0.49
C PHE A 179 -8.58 2.75 0.58
N PHE A 180 -9.22 1.68 0.12
CA PHE A 180 -8.58 0.36 0.06
C PHE A 180 -7.36 0.38 -0.87
N LEU A 181 -7.50 0.94 -2.08
CA LEU A 181 -6.41 1.09 -3.03
C LEU A 181 -5.27 1.93 -2.45
N LEU A 182 -5.60 3.09 -1.84
CA LEU A 182 -4.63 3.96 -1.18
C LEU A 182 -3.84 3.20 -0.10
N TYR A 183 -4.55 2.42 0.72
CA TYR A 183 -3.93 1.62 1.78
C TYR A 183 -2.97 0.57 1.21
N ILE A 184 -3.36 -0.13 0.14
CA ILE A 184 -2.50 -1.10 -0.54
C ILE A 184 -1.29 -0.43 -1.18
N TYR A 185 -1.43 0.76 -1.78
CA TYR A 185 -0.28 1.51 -2.32
C TYR A 185 0.73 1.90 -1.25
N TRP A 186 0.28 2.35 -0.09
CA TRP A 186 1.20 2.64 1.03
C TRP A 186 1.95 1.39 1.50
N HIS A 187 1.25 0.26 1.65
CA HIS A 187 1.90 -1.00 2.01
C HIS A 187 2.89 -1.49 0.94
N TRP A 188 2.54 -1.35 -0.35
CA TRP A 188 3.46 -1.68 -1.43
C TRP A 188 4.69 -0.76 -1.44
N PHE A 189 4.50 0.55 -1.22
CA PHE A 189 5.59 1.51 -1.10
C PHE A 189 6.54 1.15 0.06
N TRP A 190 6.01 0.88 1.25
CA TRP A 190 6.83 0.51 2.42
C TRP A 190 7.62 -0.79 2.17
N TYR A 191 7.03 -1.76 1.48
CA TYR A 191 7.77 -2.97 1.06
C TYR A 191 8.93 -2.64 0.13
N VAL A 192 8.69 -1.82 -0.90
CA VAL A 192 9.73 -1.40 -1.85
C VAL A 192 10.84 -0.62 -1.14
N GLU A 193 10.47 0.28 -0.23
CA GLU A 193 11.41 1.05 0.58
C GLU A 193 12.26 0.15 1.50
N ALA A 194 11.63 -0.79 2.21
CA ALA A 194 12.33 -1.74 3.06
C ALA A 194 13.30 -2.62 2.27
N MET A 195 12.89 -3.10 1.09
CA MET A 195 13.74 -3.87 0.17
C MET A 195 14.93 -3.03 -0.31
N TRP A 196 14.70 -1.76 -0.69
CA TRP A 196 15.75 -0.85 -1.14
C TRP A 196 16.76 -0.53 -0.04
N ASN A 197 16.27 -0.25 1.17
CA ASN A 197 17.10 0.02 2.34
C ASN A 197 17.94 -1.20 2.75
N SER A 198 17.37 -2.40 2.67
CA SER A 198 18.09 -3.65 2.93
C SER A 198 19.21 -3.88 1.92
N ALA A 199 18.95 -3.64 0.63
CA ALA A 199 19.97 -3.76 -0.42
C ALA A 199 21.12 -2.75 -0.24
N ARG A 200 20.81 -1.50 0.17
CA ARG A 200 21.83 -0.48 0.48
C ARG A 200 22.73 -0.87 1.65
N LYS A 201 22.15 -1.41 2.74
CA LYS A 201 22.93 -1.88 3.91
C LYS A 201 23.90 -3.01 3.56
N VAL A 202 23.48 -3.97 2.72
CA VAL A 202 24.37 -5.05 2.26
C VAL A 202 25.54 -4.51 1.44
N ARG A 203 25.30 -3.51 0.59
CA ARG A 203 26.38 -2.85 -0.18
C ARG A 203 27.33 -2.05 0.70
N SER A 204 26.81 -1.39 1.74
CA SER A 204 27.62 -0.64 2.71
C SER A 204 28.48 -1.55 3.59
N ASN A 205 28.01 -2.77 3.88
CA ASN A 205 28.76 -3.78 4.64
C ASN A 205 29.69 -4.64 3.76
N GLY A 206 30.12 -4.11 2.61
CA GLY A 206 31.18 -4.69 1.78
C GLY A 206 32.50 -4.88 2.55
N PRO A 207 33.51 -5.55 1.96
CA PRO A 207 34.54 -6.36 2.67
C PRO A 207 35.42 -5.64 3.71
N ASN A 208 35.30 -4.33 3.88
CA ASN A 208 36.07 -3.54 4.84
C ASN A 208 35.59 -3.65 6.30
N SER A 209 34.55 -4.46 6.59
CA SER A 209 34.14 -4.76 7.98
C SER A 209 34.74 -6.05 8.56
N ILE A 210 35.58 -6.76 7.81
CA ILE A 210 36.28 -7.97 8.29
C ILE A 210 37.68 -7.65 8.87
N THR A 211 38.20 -6.42 8.71
CA THR A 211 39.57 -6.06 9.12
C THR A 211 39.74 -5.55 10.56
N ASN A 212 38.71 -5.54 11.42
CA ASN A 212 38.80 -5.03 12.79
C ASN A 212 38.44 -6.06 13.90
N ARG A 213 38.68 -7.35 13.68
CA ARG A 213 38.48 -8.38 14.73
C ARG A 213 39.66 -9.31 15.02
N CYS A 214 40.82 -9.09 14.42
CA CYS A 214 42.03 -9.90 14.67
C CYS A 214 43.27 -9.04 14.92
N SER A 215 43.19 -8.08 15.85
CA SER A 215 44.37 -7.33 16.33
C SER A 215 44.19 -6.89 17.79
N HIS A 216 44.05 -7.84 18.70
CA HIS A 216 44.34 -7.64 20.13
C HIS A 216 44.52 -9.01 20.79
N GLY A 217 45.77 -9.39 21.03
CA GLY A 217 46.15 -10.68 21.58
C GLY A 217 47.66 -10.82 21.60
N THR A 218 48.30 -9.94 22.36
CA THR A 218 49.73 -9.95 22.67
C THR A 218 50.06 -11.17 23.54
N SER A 219 50.98 -12.01 23.05
CA SER A 219 51.99 -12.89 23.69
C SER A 219 51.68 -13.74 24.95
N PRO A 220 52.32 -14.93 25.09
CA PRO A 220 51.95 -15.97 26.03
C PRO A 220 52.64 -15.82 27.40
N THR A 221 51.89 -16.07 28.48
CA THR A 221 52.47 -16.23 29.82
C THR A 221 52.04 -17.56 30.42
N HIS A 222 53.01 -18.46 30.46
CA HIS A 222 53.26 -19.53 31.41
C HIS A 222 52.33 -19.56 32.65
N VAL A 223 51.58 -20.65 32.85
CA VAL A 223 51.13 -21.10 34.18
C VAL A 223 51.27 -22.62 34.25
N ASN A 224 52.06 -23.06 35.23
CA ASN A 224 52.35 -24.46 35.54
C ASN A 224 51.16 -25.18 36.19
N ILE A 225 50.95 -26.42 35.73
CA ILE A 225 50.73 -27.69 36.48
C ILE A 225 50.72 -27.49 38.01
N THR A 226 49.68 -27.83 38.79
CA THR A 226 49.19 -29.16 39.25
C THR A 226 47.87 -28.85 40.00
N ASP A 227 46.73 -29.53 39.82
CA ASP A 227 46.42 -30.79 40.48
C ASP A 227 45.20 -31.48 39.86
N SER A 228 45.35 -32.80 39.82
CA SER A 228 44.42 -33.89 39.55
C SER A 228 43.08 -33.84 40.28
N VAL A 229 41.95 -33.83 39.53
CA VAL A 229 40.74 -34.62 39.87
C VAL A 229 39.99 -35.01 38.58
N ALA A 230 39.88 -36.34 38.38
CA ALA A 230 38.82 -37.08 37.69
C ALA A 230 38.56 -36.83 36.19
N LEU A 231 39.42 -37.46 35.41
CA LEU A 231 39.15 -38.03 34.09
C LEU A 231 38.22 -39.25 34.24
N GLN A 232 36.89 -39.08 34.13
CA GLN A 232 35.90 -40.16 33.87
C GLN A 232 34.46 -39.62 33.93
N HIS A 233 33.92 -39.19 32.79
CA HIS A 233 32.51 -39.25 32.37
C HIS A 233 32.35 -38.31 31.17
N VAL A 234 31.39 -38.58 30.30
CA VAL A 234 31.15 -37.85 29.01
C VAL A 234 32.00 -38.35 27.83
N HIS A 235 32.27 -39.66 27.77
CA HIS A 235 32.63 -40.34 26.53
C HIS A 235 31.93 -41.71 26.40
N ALA A 236 30.59 -41.70 26.44
CA ALA A 236 29.76 -42.87 26.15
C ALA A 236 28.29 -42.48 25.93
N HIS A 237 27.94 -41.84 24.80
CA HIS A 237 26.56 -41.84 24.31
C HIS A 237 26.40 -41.34 22.86
N ALA A 238 27.15 -41.88 21.90
CA ALA A 238 26.82 -41.71 20.46
C ALA A 238 27.60 -42.70 19.56
N ARG A 239 27.64 -43.99 19.91
CA ARG A 239 28.25 -45.01 19.03
C ARG A 239 27.71 -46.41 19.34
N SER A 240 26.49 -46.70 18.87
CA SER A 240 26.04 -48.08 18.64
C SER A 240 24.86 -48.08 17.68
N LEU A 241 25.16 -48.13 16.38
CA LEU A 241 24.31 -48.78 15.39
C LEU A 241 25.18 -49.00 14.15
N GLN A 242 25.86 -50.14 14.15
CA GLN A 242 26.52 -50.70 12.99
C GLN A 242 26.02 -52.13 12.88
N ILE A 243 25.22 -52.43 11.85
CA ILE A 243 25.02 -53.78 11.32
C ILE A 243 25.11 -53.69 9.79
N GLN A 244 25.89 -54.60 9.22
CA GLN A 244 26.30 -54.78 7.82
C GLN A 244 25.15 -55.16 6.87
N HIS A 245 25.21 -54.67 5.62
CA HIS A 245 25.10 -55.47 4.37
C HIS A 245 25.41 -54.55 3.15
N VAL A 246 26.55 -54.69 2.46
CA VAL A 246 26.77 -55.38 1.16
C VAL A 246 26.05 -54.73 -0.05
N THR A 247 26.86 -54.04 -0.85
CA THR A 247 26.88 -53.87 -2.33
C THR A 247 25.65 -53.34 -3.09
N SER A 248 25.80 -52.15 -3.68
CA SER A 248 25.39 -51.87 -5.08
C SER A 248 26.07 -50.58 -5.59
N GLU A 249 26.60 -50.64 -6.80
CA GLU A 249 27.06 -49.51 -7.62
C GLU A 249 25.93 -48.50 -7.87
N GLU A 250 26.24 -47.19 -7.83
CA GLU A 250 25.87 -46.21 -8.88
C GLU A 250 26.44 -44.80 -8.64
N LEU A 251 27.08 -44.27 -9.70
CA LEU A 251 27.17 -42.89 -10.21
C LEU A 251 27.50 -41.67 -9.29
N PRO A 252 28.51 -40.84 -9.62
CA PRO A 252 28.87 -39.66 -8.84
C PRO A 252 27.91 -38.49 -9.13
N THR A 253 27.06 -38.15 -8.16
CA THR A 253 26.22 -36.94 -8.20
C THR A 253 26.88 -35.74 -7.52
N PHE A 254 26.80 -34.63 -8.24
CA PHE A 254 27.33 -33.31 -7.95
C PHE A 254 26.91 -32.76 -6.57
N ASN A 255 27.89 -32.28 -5.81
CA ASN A 255 27.72 -31.83 -4.43
C ASN A 255 27.09 -30.40 -4.36
N VAL A 256 25.76 -30.32 -4.41
CA VAL A 256 25.00 -29.09 -4.10
C VAL A 256 24.59 -29.10 -2.62
N LYS A 257 25.56 -28.91 -1.72
CA LYS A 257 25.29 -28.83 -0.27
C LYS A 257 26.02 -27.65 0.38
N LYS A 258 25.65 -26.42 -0.03
CA LYS A 258 26.06 -25.19 0.69
C LYS A 258 25.12 -23.97 0.57
N LYS A 259 23.96 -24.06 -0.09
CA LYS A 259 23.04 -22.91 -0.29
C LYS A 259 21.81 -22.85 0.64
N SER A 260 21.43 -23.94 1.32
CA SER A 260 20.18 -23.97 2.12
C SER A 260 20.26 -23.14 3.41
N ASN A 261 21.36 -23.21 4.17
CA ASN A 261 21.47 -22.51 5.46
C ASN A 261 21.59 -20.97 5.38
N ARG A 262 21.70 -20.38 4.18
CA ARG A 262 21.80 -18.93 4.02
C ARG A 262 20.43 -18.26 3.84
N TYR A 263 19.43 -18.98 3.35
CA TYR A 263 18.08 -18.42 3.16
C TYR A 263 17.32 -18.28 4.49
N ASP A 264 17.33 -19.31 5.34
CA ASP A 264 16.58 -19.28 6.61
C ASP A 264 17.09 -18.22 7.60
N LYS A 265 18.39 -17.92 7.57
CA LYS A 265 19.00 -16.84 8.38
C LYS A 265 18.70 -15.44 7.86
N LEU A 266 18.37 -15.29 6.57
CA LEU A 266 17.93 -14.02 5.97
C LEU A 266 16.47 -13.74 6.29
N THR A 267 15.61 -14.77 6.28
CA THR A 267 14.17 -14.63 6.60
C THR A 267 13.96 -14.21 8.06
N ALA A 268 14.69 -14.82 9.02
CA ALA A 268 14.60 -14.47 10.43
C ALA A 268 15.12 -13.04 10.75
N LYS A 269 16.12 -12.55 10.00
CA LYS A 269 16.58 -11.15 10.12
C LYS A 269 15.61 -10.15 9.48
N HIS A 270 14.88 -10.57 8.45
CA HIS A 270 13.88 -9.74 7.77
C HIS A 270 12.68 -9.44 8.70
N ASP A 271 12.22 -10.44 9.46
CA ASP A 271 11.10 -10.28 10.41
C ASP A 271 11.42 -9.36 11.60
N LEU A 272 12.65 -9.40 12.12
CA LEU A 272 13.10 -8.51 13.20
C LEU A 272 13.26 -7.05 12.72
N CYS A 273 13.69 -6.83 11.48
CA CYS A 273 13.82 -5.48 10.93
C CYS A 273 12.47 -4.85 10.57
N ASN A 274 11.51 -5.65 10.06
CA ASN A 274 10.14 -5.20 9.79
C ASN A 274 9.41 -4.74 11.06
N ASN A 275 9.63 -5.42 12.20
CA ASN A 275 9.04 -5.02 13.48
C ASN A 275 9.64 -3.70 14.05
N GLY A 276 10.86 -3.33 13.64
CA GLY A 276 11.48 -2.06 14.00
C GLY A 276 10.89 -0.88 13.19
N ILE A 277 10.80 -1.04 11.86
CA ILE A 277 10.26 0.00 10.95
C ILE A 277 8.77 0.26 11.23
N ARG A 278 8.01 -0.79 11.58
CA ARG A 278 6.59 -0.67 11.97
C ARG A 278 6.35 0.26 13.16
N ARG A 279 7.30 0.35 14.11
CA ARG A 279 7.20 1.23 15.28
C ARG A 279 7.46 2.71 14.98
N ASP A 280 8.28 3.01 13.97
CA ASP A 280 8.58 4.40 13.61
C ASP A 280 7.57 4.96 12.61
N SER A 281 7.04 4.14 11.69
CA SER A 281 6.00 4.57 10.75
C SER A 281 4.63 4.75 11.42
N GLN A 282 4.29 3.95 12.45
CA GLN A 282 3.10 4.20 13.27
C GLN A 282 3.21 5.48 14.11
N ARG A 283 4.43 5.87 14.53
CA ARG A 283 4.65 7.16 15.19
C ARG A 283 4.43 8.33 14.23
N PHE A 284 4.83 8.21 12.97
CA PHE A 284 4.66 9.30 11.99
C PHE A 284 3.18 9.54 11.61
N LEU A 285 2.38 8.47 11.46
CA LEU A 285 0.93 8.58 11.25
C LEU A 285 0.18 9.08 12.50
N GLN A 286 0.62 8.71 13.72
CA GLN A 286 0.07 9.32 14.94
C GLN A 286 0.44 10.80 15.07
N PHE A 287 1.66 11.22 14.73
CA PHE A 287 2.06 12.63 14.82
C PHE A 287 1.26 13.53 13.88
N HIS A 288 0.90 13.06 12.68
CA HIS A 288 0.05 13.83 11.75
C HIS A 288 -1.44 13.85 12.14
N ILE A 289 -1.97 12.77 12.72
CA ILE A 289 -3.37 12.72 13.17
C ILE A 289 -3.56 13.46 14.51
N SER A 290 -2.59 13.36 15.44
CA SER A 290 -2.64 14.10 16.71
C SER A 290 -2.22 15.58 16.56
N GLY A 291 -1.36 15.92 15.59
CA GLY A 291 -1.00 17.31 15.28
C GLY A 291 -2.08 18.11 14.56
N GLY A 292 -3.02 17.43 13.88
CA GLY A 292 -4.15 18.06 13.18
C GLY A 292 -5.44 18.19 14.00
N ILE A 293 -5.56 17.47 15.13
CA ILE A 293 -6.78 17.45 15.95
C ILE A 293 -6.64 18.32 17.23
N LEU A 294 -5.43 18.73 17.62
CA LEU A 294 -5.21 19.63 18.76
C LEU A 294 -5.07 21.13 18.40
N ALA A 295 -5.12 21.51 17.12
CA ALA A 295 -4.96 22.91 16.69
C ALA A 295 -6.28 23.65 16.39
N SER A 296 -7.45 23.02 16.61
CA SER A 296 -8.76 23.59 16.27
C SER A 296 -9.79 23.56 17.43
N ALA A 297 -9.35 23.32 18.67
CA ALA A 297 -10.21 23.27 19.86
C ALA A 297 -9.96 24.37 20.91
N SER A 298 -9.21 25.44 20.58
CA SER A 298 -8.93 26.57 21.51
C SER A 298 -9.02 27.96 20.86
N ALA A 299 -9.81 28.12 19.81
CA ALA A 299 -10.09 29.42 19.19
C ALA A 299 -11.53 29.47 18.67
N ALA A 300 -12.49 29.17 19.55
CA ALA A 300 -13.92 29.41 19.36
C ALA A 300 -14.65 29.30 20.71
N ARG A 301 -14.37 30.22 21.63
CA ARG A 301 -15.22 30.71 22.73
C ARG A 301 -14.49 31.80 23.49
#